data_AF-A0A932Q200-F1
#
_entry.id   AF-A0A932Q200-F1
#
_cell.length_a   1.000
_cell.length_b   1.000
_cell.length_c   1.000
_cell.angle_alpha   90.00
_cell.angle_beta   90.00
_cell.angle_gamma   90.00
#
_symmetry.space_group_name_H-M   'P 1'
#
loop_
_entity.id
_entity.type
_entity.pdbx_description
1 polymer ?
#
loop_
_entity_poly.entity_id
_entity_poly.type
_entity_poly.pdbx_seq_one_letter_code
_entity_poly.pdbx_strand_id
1 'polypeptide(L)'
;MNEPGFEYSLARRVMDEEERRARGNFRLLRLAIFGVFVFLAFQLGQLQIAQGDYYRAIADQNRFRLIETDALRGIIYDREGRILTRNVPSFNVSLTPADLPDADIEVGRILKTLSLLLDVPLETVIENSSPDVVGKLPADLDREVALPKRKPGLIELVKNGYRDPFTPLPVKSNVPREIALYLEEKHLDFPGVRVGLDPVREYPTGVLMSHIL
;
A
#
# COMPACT_ATOMS: atom_id res chain seq x y z
N MET A 1 82.09 -8.46 -35.05
CA MET A 1 81.37 -7.70 -36.09
C MET A 1 79.96 -8.26 -36.07
N ASN A 2 79.05 -7.62 -35.33
CA ASN A 2 77.72 -8.16 -35.04
C ASN A 2 76.74 -7.59 -36.07
N GLU A 3 76.10 -8.47 -36.85
CA GLU A 3 75.17 -8.06 -37.89
C GLU A 3 73.78 -7.72 -37.31
N PRO A 4 73.25 -6.51 -37.55
CA PRO A 4 71.98 -6.04 -36.98
C PRO A 4 70.71 -6.67 -37.60
N GLY A 5 70.84 -7.60 -38.56
CA GLY A 5 69.70 -8.20 -39.27
C GLY A 5 69.00 -9.37 -38.54
N PHE A 6 69.68 -10.04 -37.61
CA PHE A 6 69.15 -11.26 -36.98
C PHE A 6 68.06 -10.96 -35.93
N GLU A 7 68.24 -9.91 -35.11
CA GLU A 7 67.28 -9.54 -34.06
C GLU A 7 65.93 -9.05 -34.63
N TYR A 8 65.94 -8.32 -35.76
CA TYR A 8 64.71 -7.87 -36.42
C TYR A 8 63.84 -9.03 -36.94
N SER A 9 64.43 -10.18 -37.26
CA SER A 9 63.71 -11.34 -37.79
C SER A 9 63.04 -12.18 -36.70
N LEU A 10 63.67 -12.29 -35.52
CA LEU A 10 63.12 -12.98 -34.35
C LEU A 10 61.98 -12.17 -33.72
N ALA A 11 62.17 -10.86 -33.56
CA ALA A 11 61.13 -9.97 -33.06
C ALA A 11 59.86 -10.05 -33.94
N ARG A 12 60.01 -10.08 -35.27
CA ARG A 12 58.86 -10.19 -36.19
C ARG A 12 58.11 -11.52 -36.08
N ARG A 13 58.83 -12.65 -35.92
CA ARG A 13 58.21 -13.97 -35.78
C ARG A 13 57.48 -14.15 -34.44
N VAL A 14 58.03 -13.62 -33.35
CA VAL A 14 57.39 -13.67 -32.02
C VAL A 14 56.12 -12.81 -32.00
N MET A 15 56.17 -11.60 -32.57
CA MET A 15 54.99 -10.72 -32.67
C MET A 15 53.88 -11.33 -33.56
N ASP A 16 54.24 -11.97 -34.68
CA ASP A 16 53.28 -12.66 -35.55
C ASP A 16 52.62 -13.87 -34.85
N GLU A 17 53.35 -14.60 -33.98
CA GLU A 17 52.81 -15.70 -33.18
C GLU A 17 51.86 -15.23 -32.06
N GLU A 18 52.21 -14.16 -31.34
CA GLU A 18 51.35 -13.56 -30.32
C GLU A 18 50.04 -13.02 -30.91
N GLU A 19 50.11 -12.33 -32.05
CA GLU A 19 48.91 -11.86 -32.74
C GLU A 19 48.03 -13.02 -33.25
N ARG A 20 48.62 -14.14 -33.68
CA ARG A 20 47.85 -15.34 -34.10
C ARG A 20 47.12 -15.99 -32.92
N ARG A 21 47.75 -16.06 -31.75
CA ARG A 21 47.12 -16.56 -30.50
C ARG A 21 46.01 -15.61 -30.01
N ALA A 22 46.25 -14.30 -30.05
CA ALA A 22 45.23 -13.29 -29.71
C ALA A 22 44.02 -13.37 -30.66
N ARG A 23 44.23 -13.44 -31.98
CA ARG A 23 43.16 -13.53 -32.98
C ARG A 23 42.29 -14.81 -32.87
N GLY A 24 42.85 -15.93 -32.40
CA GLY A 24 42.11 -17.17 -32.17
C GLY A 24 41.16 -17.09 -30.97
N ASN A 25 41.62 -16.50 -29.86
CA ASN A 25 40.86 -16.37 -28.63
C ASN A 25 39.67 -15.41 -28.78
N PHE A 26 39.83 -14.32 -29.53
CA PHE A 26 38.73 -13.39 -29.81
C PHE A 26 37.60 -14.00 -30.66
N ARG A 27 37.92 -14.97 -31.53
CA ARG A 27 36.88 -15.68 -32.31
C ARG A 27 36.04 -16.58 -31.43
N LEU A 28 36.66 -17.30 -30.50
CA LEU A 28 35.97 -18.14 -29.53
C LEU A 28 35.08 -17.30 -28.61
N LEU A 29 35.59 -16.18 -28.10
CA LEU A 29 34.80 -15.23 -27.29
C LEU A 29 33.60 -14.70 -28.07
N ARG A 30 33.78 -14.28 -29.33
CA ARG A 30 32.69 -13.79 -30.17
C ARG A 30 31.63 -14.85 -30.41
N LEU A 31 32.04 -16.10 -30.64
CA LEU A 31 31.11 -17.22 -30.85
C LEU A 31 30.36 -17.59 -29.58
N ALA A 32 31.01 -17.51 -28.41
CA ALA A 32 30.37 -17.68 -27.12
C ALA A 32 29.31 -16.60 -26.86
N ILE A 33 29.65 -15.32 -27.08
CA ILE A 33 28.71 -14.20 -26.94
C ILE A 33 27.53 -14.39 -27.89
N PHE A 34 27.80 -14.72 -29.17
CA PHE A 34 26.75 -14.99 -30.14
C PHE A 34 25.84 -16.15 -29.70
N GLY A 35 26.41 -17.23 -29.18
CA GLY A 35 25.66 -18.36 -28.63
C GLY A 35 24.73 -17.95 -27.48
N VAL A 36 25.19 -17.08 -26.57
CA VAL A 36 24.35 -16.52 -25.50
C VAL A 36 23.18 -15.72 -26.06
N PHE A 37 23.41 -14.87 -27.07
CA PHE A 37 22.33 -14.13 -27.72
C PHE A 37 21.32 -15.04 -28.41
N VAL A 38 21.77 -16.10 -29.07
CA VAL A 38 20.88 -17.10 -29.68
C VAL A 38 20.05 -17.82 -28.61
N PHE A 39 20.67 -18.20 -27.49
CA PHE A 39 19.97 -18.81 -26.37
C PHE A 39 18.91 -17.88 -25.76
N LEU A 40 19.25 -16.61 -25.53
CA LEU A 40 18.31 -15.61 -25.01
C LEU A 40 17.16 -15.36 -25.99
N ALA A 41 17.45 -15.26 -27.29
CA ALA A 41 16.41 -15.11 -28.32
C ALA A 41 15.48 -16.32 -28.37
N PHE A 42 16.01 -17.53 -28.23
CA PHE A 42 15.21 -18.74 -28.13
C PHE A 42 14.34 -18.73 -26.87
N GLN A 43 14.90 -18.42 -25.70
CA GLN A 43 14.15 -18.34 -24.44
C GLN A 43 13.04 -17.30 -24.51
N LEU A 44 13.31 -16.15 -25.12
CA LEU A 44 12.33 -15.10 -25.35
C LEU A 44 11.22 -15.57 -26.28
N GLY A 45 11.57 -16.27 -27.36
CA GLY A 45 10.61 -16.89 -28.28
C GLY A 45 9.74 -17.93 -27.58
N GLN A 46 10.30 -18.76 -26.70
CA GLN A 46 9.53 -19.70 -25.88
C GLN A 46 8.50 -18.98 -25.00
N LEU A 47 8.92 -17.92 -24.31
CA LEU A 47 8.02 -17.15 -23.43
C LEU A 47 6.91 -16.42 -24.21
N GLN A 48 7.24 -15.86 -25.38
CA GLN A 48 6.30 -15.07 -26.19
C GLN A 48 5.40 -15.91 -27.10
N ILE A 49 5.91 -17.00 -27.69
CA ILE A 49 5.19 -17.82 -28.68
C ILE A 49 4.52 -19.02 -28.01
N ALA A 50 5.26 -19.79 -27.20
CA ALA A 50 4.70 -21.00 -26.59
C ALA A 50 3.83 -20.69 -25.36
N GLN A 51 4.17 -19.66 -24.60
CA GLN A 51 3.45 -19.28 -23.37
C GLN A 51 2.80 -17.89 -23.45
N GLY A 52 2.78 -17.27 -24.64
CA GLY A 52 2.29 -15.91 -24.82
C GLY A 52 0.84 -15.71 -24.37
N ASP A 53 -0.05 -16.62 -24.78
CA ASP A 53 -1.47 -16.54 -24.43
C ASP A 53 -1.71 -16.73 -22.92
N TYR A 54 -0.92 -17.58 -22.26
CA TYR A 54 -0.99 -17.81 -20.83
C TYR A 54 -0.58 -16.56 -20.03
N TYR A 55 0.55 -15.95 -20.36
CA TYR A 55 0.99 -14.72 -19.67
C TYR A 55 0.11 -13.52 -20.01
N ARG A 56 -0.45 -13.47 -21.23
CA ARG A 56 -1.44 -12.45 -21.61
C ARG A 56 -2.71 -12.59 -20.77
N ALA A 57 -3.23 -13.80 -20.59
CA ALA A 57 -4.41 -14.04 -19.76
C ALA A 57 -4.21 -13.65 -18.28
N ILE A 58 -3.05 -13.97 -17.69
CA ILE A 58 -2.72 -13.56 -16.32
C ILE A 58 -2.58 -12.03 -16.22
N ALA A 59 -1.98 -11.39 -17.21
CA ALA A 59 -1.88 -9.93 -17.25
C ALA A 59 -3.26 -9.27 -17.41
N ASP A 60 -4.15 -9.84 -18.22
CA ASP A 60 -5.52 -9.36 -18.38
C ASP A 60 -6.35 -9.53 -17.11
N GLN A 61 -6.14 -10.61 -16.34
CA GLN A 61 -6.75 -10.77 -15.02
C GLN A 61 -6.26 -9.72 -14.01
N ASN A 62 -4.98 -9.33 -14.10
CA ASN A 62 -4.42 -8.26 -13.25
C ASN A 62 -4.82 -6.84 -13.70
N ARG A 63 -5.47 -6.70 -14.86
CA ARG A 63 -5.84 -5.39 -15.45
C ARG A 63 -7.13 -4.81 -14.89
N PHE A 64 -8.01 -5.63 -14.33
CA PHE A 64 -9.32 -5.19 -13.86
C PHE A 64 -9.52 -5.49 -12.38
N ARG A 65 -9.53 -4.45 -11.56
CA ARG A 65 -10.16 -4.51 -10.24
C ARG A 65 -11.63 -4.17 -10.45
N LEU A 66 -12.52 -5.15 -10.29
CA LEU A 66 -13.95 -4.87 -10.19
C LEU A 66 -14.15 -4.04 -8.92
N ILE A 67 -14.43 -2.75 -9.10
CA ILE A 67 -14.93 -1.89 -8.02
C ILE A 67 -16.44 -1.93 -8.19
N GLU A 68 -17.10 -2.69 -7.32
CA GLU A 68 -18.56 -2.67 -7.25
C GLU A 68 -18.98 -1.30 -6.73
N THR A 69 -19.62 -0.51 -7.59
CA THR A 69 -20.20 0.76 -7.18
C THR A 69 -21.64 0.51 -6.79
N ASP A 70 -21.94 0.63 -5.50
CA ASP A 70 -23.30 0.51 -5.02
C ASP A 70 -24.19 1.59 -5.69
N ALA A 71 -25.31 1.15 -6.25
CA ALA A 71 -26.33 2.07 -6.72
C ALA A 71 -26.91 2.85 -5.53
N LEU A 72 -27.05 4.17 -5.68
CA LEU A 72 -27.67 5.00 -4.65
C LEU A 72 -29.11 4.54 -4.39
N ARG A 73 -29.41 4.13 -3.14
CA ARG A 73 -30.78 3.79 -2.72
C ARG A 73 -31.68 5.03 -2.73
N GLY A 74 -32.94 4.86 -3.15
CA GLY A 74 -33.93 5.93 -3.14
C GLY A 74 -34.20 6.54 -1.75
N ILE A 75 -34.77 7.74 -1.73
CA ILE A 75 -35.28 8.38 -0.52
C ILE A 75 -36.60 7.70 -0.14
N ILE A 76 -36.79 7.40 1.15
CA ILE A 76 -38.04 6.83 1.68
C ILE A 76 -38.82 7.94 2.36
N TYR A 77 -40.10 8.03 2.03
CA TYR A 77 -41.03 9.02 2.57
C TYR A 77 -42.14 8.34 3.37
N ASP A 78 -42.71 9.06 4.35
CA ASP A 78 -43.98 8.66 4.96
C ASP A 78 -45.19 9.08 4.11
N ARG A 79 -46.39 8.77 4.59
CA ARG A 79 -47.64 9.11 3.89
C ARG A 79 -47.89 10.62 3.81
N GLU A 80 -47.28 11.41 4.70
CA GLU A 80 -47.31 12.87 4.73
C GLU A 80 -46.17 13.51 3.90
N GLY A 81 -45.32 12.70 3.24
CA GLY A 81 -44.20 13.16 2.42
C GLY A 81 -42.95 13.57 3.20
N ARG A 82 -42.84 13.24 4.48
CA ARG A 82 -41.65 13.51 5.29
C ARG A 82 -40.58 12.46 5.02
N ILE A 83 -39.32 12.88 4.96
CA ILE A 83 -38.18 12.00 4.72
C ILE A 83 -37.97 11.11 5.94
N LEU A 84 -38.17 9.81 5.77
CA LEU A 84 -37.84 8.79 6.76
C LEU A 84 -36.39 8.35 6.62
N THR A 85 -35.87 8.33 5.39
CA THR A 85 -34.48 7.97 5.15
C THR A 85 -33.93 8.50 3.84
N ARG A 86 -32.70 9.02 3.88
CA ARG A 86 -31.95 9.51 2.70
C ARG A 86 -30.49 9.07 2.76
N ASN A 87 -29.80 9.10 1.63
CA ASN A 87 -28.35 8.96 1.61
C ASN A 87 -27.72 10.34 1.72
N VAL A 88 -26.74 10.50 2.61
CA VAL A 88 -25.92 11.71 2.72
C VAL A 88 -24.45 11.35 2.54
N PRO A 89 -23.64 12.25 1.97
CA PRO A 89 -22.21 12.01 1.83
C PRO A 89 -21.56 11.90 3.22
N SER A 90 -20.74 10.87 3.43
CA SER A 90 -19.84 10.76 4.58
C SER A 90 -18.41 10.87 4.09
N PHE A 91 -17.68 11.86 4.61
CA PHE A 91 -16.26 11.97 4.35
C PHE A 91 -15.51 11.10 5.35
N ASN A 92 -14.67 10.21 4.85
CA ASN A 92 -13.90 9.27 5.64
C ASN A 92 -12.41 9.51 5.42
N VAL A 93 -11.66 9.69 6.51
CA VAL A 93 -10.21 9.88 6.45
C VAL A 93 -9.54 8.56 6.70
N SER A 94 -8.62 8.20 5.81
CA SER A 94 -7.78 7.02 5.90
C SER A 94 -6.30 7.38 5.77
N LEU A 95 -5.45 6.49 6.29
CA LEU A 95 -4.00 6.66 6.32
C LEU A 95 -3.33 5.45 5.68
N THR A 96 -2.48 5.64 4.69
CA THR A 96 -1.72 4.57 4.03
C THR A 96 -0.26 4.63 4.48
N PRO A 97 0.24 3.65 5.27
CA PRO A 97 1.59 3.70 5.81
C PRO A 97 2.71 3.77 4.75
N ALA A 98 2.53 3.17 3.58
CA ALA A 98 3.50 3.20 2.47
C ALA A 98 3.68 4.59 1.87
N ASP A 99 2.66 5.45 1.97
CA ASP A 99 2.65 6.80 1.41
C ASP A 99 3.14 7.84 2.45
N LEU A 100 3.50 7.41 3.67
CA LEU A 100 4.04 8.29 4.71
C LEU A 100 5.54 8.56 4.48
N PRO A 101 6.05 9.71 4.94
CA PRO A 101 7.49 10.00 4.91
C PRO A 101 8.29 9.01 5.76
N ASP A 102 9.51 8.70 5.34
CA ASP A 102 10.44 7.84 6.11
C ASP A 102 10.90 8.48 7.43
N ALA A 103 10.84 9.82 7.53
CA ALA A 103 11.31 10.55 8.69
C ALA A 103 10.28 10.53 9.83
N ASP A 104 10.62 9.86 10.94
CA ASP A 104 9.77 9.74 12.14
C ASP A 104 9.24 11.09 12.67
N ILE A 105 10.04 12.15 12.58
CA ILE A 105 9.67 13.50 13.04
C ILE A 105 8.51 14.07 12.20
N GLU A 106 8.53 13.84 10.88
CA GLU A 106 7.47 14.33 9.98
C GLU A 106 6.19 13.53 10.16
N VAL A 107 6.29 12.21 10.29
CA VAL A 107 5.14 11.35 10.61
C VAL A 107 4.51 11.78 11.93
N GLY A 108 5.30 12.00 12.98
CA GLY A 108 4.80 12.47 14.27
C GLY A 108 4.06 13.81 14.18
N ARG A 109 4.53 14.75 13.33
CA ARG A 109 3.85 16.02 13.07
C ARG A 109 2.50 15.82 12.40
N ILE A 110 2.45 14.98 11.36
CA ILE A 110 1.22 14.66 10.62
C ILE A 110 0.20 14.04 11.56
N LEU A 111 0.59 13.01 12.32
CA LEU A 111 -0.31 12.33 13.26
C LEU A 111 -0.84 13.27 14.33
N LYS A 112 0.00 14.18 14.87
CA LYS A 112 -0.44 15.18 15.85
C LYS A 112 -1.44 16.16 15.27
N THR A 113 -1.20 16.66 14.06
CA THR A 113 -2.14 17.55 13.39
C THR A 113 -3.47 16.84 13.09
N LEU A 114 -3.42 15.60 12.59
CA LEU A 114 -4.61 14.79 12.36
C LEU A 114 -5.39 14.52 13.65
N SER A 115 -4.71 14.21 14.75
CA SER A 115 -5.35 14.02 16.05
C SER A 115 -6.15 15.23 16.49
N LEU A 116 -5.57 16.42 16.38
CA LEU A 116 -6.21 17.69 16.75
C LEU A 116 -7.38 18.03 15.83
N LEU A 117 -7.21 17.80 14.52
CA LEU A 117 -8.21 18.15 13.53
C LEU A 117 -9.40 17.18 13.54
N LEU A 118 -9.12 15.89 13.73
CA LEU A 118 -10.12 14.83 13.69
C LEU A 118 -10.64 14.45 15.07
N ASP A 119 -10.14 15.00 16.17
CA ASP A 119 -10.51 14.59 17.53
C ASP A 119 -10.37 13.06 17.72
N VAL A 120 -9.21 12.54 17.33
CA VAL A 120 -8.82 11.12 17.47
C VAL A 120 -7.59 11.04 18.36
N PRO A 121 -7.54 10.16 19.38
CA PRO A 121 -6.41 10.11 20.28
C PRO A 121 -5.13 9.63 19.57
N LEU A 122 -4.01 10.31 19.84
CA LEU A 122 -2.68 9.92 19.36
C LEU A 122 -2.25 8.57 19.94
N GLU A 123 -2.43 8.46 21.25
CA GLU A 123 -2.07 7.29 22.03
C GLU A 123 -3.28 6.42 22.29
N THR A 124 -3.02 5.15 22.56
CA THR A 124 -4.07 4.19 22.78
C THR A 124 -4.79 4.43 24.09
N VAL A 125 -6.09 4.66 23.99
CA VAL A 125 -6.95 4.86 25.15
C VAL A 125 -7.51 3.51 25.57
N ILE A 126 -7.20 3.12 26.80
CA ILE A 126 -7.83 1.99 27.47
C ILE A 126 -9.05 2.54 28.20
N GLU A 127 -10.25 2.24 27.71
CA GLU A 127 -11.48 2.59 28.42
C GLU A 127 -11.62 1.64 29.61
N ASN A 128 -11.18 2.11 30.78
CA ASN A 128 -11.36 1.40 32.04
C ASN A 128 -12.86 1.35 32.37
N SER A 129 -13.46 0.19 32.15
CA SER A 129 -14.78 -0.12 32.68
C SER A 129 -14.65 -0.34 34.19
N SER A 130 -15.12 0.64 34.97
CA SER A 130 -15.38 0.59 36.42
C SER A 130 -14.17 0.61 37.38
N PRO A 131 -14.08 1.59 38.30
CA PRO A 131 -13.12 1.62 39.41
C PRO A 131 -13.32 0.53 40.49
N ASP A 132 -14.39 -0.27 40.43
CA ASP A 132 -14.92 -1.00 41.58
C ASP A 132 -14.50 -2.48 41.70
N VAL A 133 -13.23 -2.82 41.43
CA VAL A 133 -12.71 -4.16 41.81
C VAL A 133 -11.36 -4.07 42.54
N VAL A 134 -11.24 -3.10 43.45
CA VAL A 134 -10.37 -3.26 44.63
C VAL A 134 -11.26 -3.57 45.84
N GLY A 135 -12.04 -4.63 45.71
CA GLY A 135 -12.83 -5.22 46.78
C GLY A 135 -12.69 -6.73 46.65
N LYS A 136 -12.01 -7.35 47.61
CA LYS A 136 -11.83 -8.81 47.69
C LYS A 136 -13.21 -9.49 47.61
N LEU A 137 -13.49 -10.18 46.52
CA LEU A 137 -14.59 -11.14 46.43
C LEU A 137 -14.01 -12.56 46.39
N PRO A 138 -14.71 -13.58 46.91
CA PRO A 138 -14.21 -14.95 47.04
C PRO A 138 -13.74 -15.52 45.70
N ALA A 139 -12.74 -16.41 45.74
CA ALA A 139 -12.09 -17.03 44.59
C ALA A 139 -13.01 -18.01 43.81
N ASP A 140 -14.28 -18.08 44.17
CA ASP A 140 -15.19 -19.18 43.84
C ASP A 140 -16.20 -18.78 42.75
N LEU A 141 -16.16 -17.54 42.26
CA LEU A 141 -16.95 -17.09 41.12
C LEU A 141 -16.07 -16.99 39.88
N ASP A 142 -16.35 -17.84 38.90
CA ASP A 142 -15.89 -17.72 37.52
C ASP A 142 -16.39 -16.41 36.92
N ARG A 143 -15.64 -15.32 37.12
CA ARG A 143 -15.85 -14.08 36.37
C ARG A 143 -15.24 -14.27 34.99
N GLU A 144 -16.06 -14.17 33.96
CA GLU A 144 -15.59 -13.66 32.67
C GLU A 144 -15.04 -12.25 32.90
N VAL A 145 -13.72 -12.17 33.09
CA VAL A 145 -13.01 -10.90 33.07
C VAL A 145 -13.11 -10.39 31.64
N ALA A 146 -14.14 -9.57 31.36
CA ALA A 146 -14.23 -8.88 30.09
C ALA A 146 -12.94 -8.08 29.89
N LEU A 147 -12.20 -8.39 28.82
CA LEU A 147 -11.00 -7.63 28.47
C LEU A 147 -11.37 -6.15 28.36
N PRO A 148 -10.54 -5.24 28.90
CA PRO A 148 -10.83 -3.82 28.80
C PRO A 148 -10.95 -3.43 27.32
N LYS A 149 -12.00 -2.66 27.00
CA LYS A 149 -12.20 -2.15 25.64
C LYS A 149 -11.07 -1.16 25.32
N ARG A 150 -10.16 -1.56 24.44
CA ARG A 150 -9.01 -0.76 24.02
C ARG A 150 -9.28 -0.15 22.65
N LYS A 151 -9.20 1.18 22.54
CA LYS A 151 -9.28 1.89 21.26
C LYS A 151 -7.86 2.30 20.84
N PRO A 152 -7.26 1.64 19.83
CA PRO A 152 -5.89 1.93 19.42
C PRO A 152 -5.79 3.38 18.97
N GLY A 153 -4.75 4.08 19.43
CA GLY A 153 -4.45 5.44 18.99
C GLY A 153 -3.81 5.46 17.60
N LEU A 154 -3.71 6.65 17.01
CA LEU A 154 -3.11 6.82 15.69
C LEU A 154 -1.69 6.22 15.59
N ILE A 155 -0.87 6.39 16.62
CA ILE A 155 0.51 5.87 16.63
C ILE A 155 0.51 4.33 16.58
N GLU A 156 -0.39 3.68 17.31
CA GLU A 156 -0.48 2.22 17.29
C GLU A 156 -1.05 1.72 15.96
N LEU A 157 -2.04 2.42 15.39
CA LEU A 157 -2.58 2.10 14.07
C LEU A 157 -1.48 2.12 13.00
N VAL A 158 -0.66 3.17 12.93
CA VAL A 158 0.44 3.25 11.96
C VAL A 158 1.48 2.15 12.22
N LYS A 159 1.88 1.96 13.48
CA LYS A 159 2.88 0.93 13.85
C LYS A 159 2.46 -0.47 13.44
N ASN A 160 1.18 -0.81 13.63
CA ASN A 160 0.63 -2.09 13.21
C ASN A 160 0.47 -2.17 11.69
N GLY A 161 0.17 -1.04 11.06
CA GLY A 161 0.05 -0.87 9.61
C GLY A 161 1.30 -1.19 8.81
N TYR A 162 2.50 -1.03 9.38
CA TYR A 162 3.74 -1.39 8.66
C TYR A 162 3.85 -2.86 8.27
N ARG A 163 3.02 -3.75 8.83
CA ARG A 163 2.92 -5.15 8.38
C ARG A 163 2.25 -5.30 7.03
N ASP A 164 1.35 -4.38 6.69
CA ASP A 164 0.67 -4.28 5.40
C ASP A 164 0.60 -2.81 4.98
N PRO A 165 1.72 -2.27 4.47
CA PRO A 165 1.88 -0.82 4.35
C PRO A 165 1.02 -0.21 3.23
N PHE A 166 0.53 -1.01 2.29
CA PHE A 166 -0.27 -0.52 1.16
C PHE A 166 -1.78 -0.53 1.44
N THR A 167 -2.21 -1.06 2.57
CA THR A 167 -3.62 -1.09 2.96
C THR A 167 -4.00 0.21 3.67
N PRO A 168 -4.99 0.96 3.15
CA PRO A 168 -5.48 2.16 3.81
C PRO A 168 -6.10 1.81 5.17
N LEU A 169 -5.61 2.46 6.23
CA LEU A 169 -6.11 2.32 7.59
C LEU A 169 -7.19 3.38 7.83
N PRO A 170 -8.46 3.00 8.09
CA PRO A 170 -9.50 3.96 8.39
C PRO A 170 -9.20 4.66 9.73
N VAL A 171 -9.16 5.98 9.70
CA VAL A 171 -8.87 6.81 10.89
C VAL A 171 -10.17 7.32 11.52
N LYS A 172 -11.01 7.98 10.72
CA LYS A 172 -12.29 8.51 11.19
C LYS A 172 -13.29 8.57 10.04
N SER A 173 -14.51 8.14 10.32
CA SER A 173 -15.65 8.24 9.41
C SER A 173 -16.51 9.46 9.77
N ASN A 174 -17.27 9.97 8.80
CA ASN A 174 -18.19 11.09 8.96
C ASN A 174 -17.53 12.37 9.47
N VAL A 175 -16.40 12.72 8.85
CA VAL A 175 -15.66 13.95 9.12
C VAL A 175 -16.41 15.15 8.54
N PRO A 176 -16.46 16.30 9.24
CA PRO A 176 -17.05 17.53 8.71
C PRO A 176 -16.46 17.91 7.35
N ARG A 177 -17.31 18.41 6.46
CA ARG A 177 -16.94 18.74 5.08
C ARG A 177 -15.78 19.73 5.02
N GLU A 178 -15.75 20.71 5.93
CA GLU A 178 -14.73 21.74 6.00
C GLU A 178 -13.35 21.13 6.26
N ILE A 179 -13.28 20.17 7.18
CA ILE A 179 -12.06 19.46 7.55
C ILE A 179 -11.61 18.55 6.40
N ALA A 180 -12.56 17.84 5.78
CA ALA A 180 -12.28 16.96 4.66
C ALA A 180 -11.71 17.74 3.47
N LEU A 181 -12.31 18.89 3.14
CA LEU A 181 -11.79 19.79 2.11
C LEU A 181 -10.43 20.37 2.45
N TYR A 182 -10.20 20.75 3.72
CA TYR A 182 -8.91 21.25 4.16
C TYR A 182 -7.79 20.22 3.99
N LEU A 183 -8.06 18.96 4.34
CA LEU A 183 -7.11 17.86 4.16
C LEU A 183 -6.84 17.58 2.67
N GLU A 184 -7.88 17.63 1.84
CA GLU A 184 -7.75 17.41 0.40
C GLU A 184 -7.00 18.54 -0.32
N GLU A 185 -7.28 19.79 0.04
CA GLU A 185 -6.56 20.97 -0.46
C GLU A 185 -5.07 20.87 -0.13
N LYS A 186 -4.76 20.45 1.11
CA LYS A 186 -3.40 20.29 1.61
C LYS A 186 -2.85 18.87 1.51
N HIS A 187 -3.34 18.04 0.58
CA HIS A 187 -2.90 16.65 0.46
C HIS A 187 -1.37 16.50 0.30
N LEU A 188 -0.69 17.52 -0.26
CA LEU A 188 0.78 17.55 -0.35
C LEU A 188 1.48 17.71 1.01
N ASP A 189 0.86 18.41 1.96
CA ASP A 189 1.36 18.57 3.34
C ASP A 189 1.03 17.36 4.21
N PHE A 190 0.09 16.52 3.77
CA PHE A 190 -0.38 15.32 4.46
C PHE A 190 -0.17 14.06 3.61
N PRO A 191 1.09 13.73 3.24
CA PRO A 191 1.38 12.51 2.49
C PRO A 191 0.84 11.28 3.22
N GLY A 192 0.22 10.37 2.46
CA GLY A 192 -0.42 9.15 2.96
C GLY A 192 -1.77 9.34 3.63
N VAL A 193 -2.27 10.57 3.78
CA VAL A 193 -3.66 10.82 4.20
C VAL A 193 -4.55 10.91 2.98
N ARG A 194 -5.66 10.18 2.97
CA ARG A 194 -6.66 10.22 1.89
C ARG A 194 -8.05 10.44 2.45
N VAL A 195 -8.82 11.28 1.76
CA VAL A 195 -10.23 11.51 2.03
C VAL A 195 -11.07 10.70 1.04
N GLY A 196 -11.88 9.78 1.57
CA GLY A 196 -12.92 9.07 0.84
C GLY A 196 -14.25 9.80 0.89
N LEU A 197 -15.15 9.42 -0.01
CA LEU A 197 -16.54 9.86 -0.03
C LEU A 197 -17.43 8.64 -0.16
N ASP A 198 -17.93 8.14 0.97
CA ASP A 198 -18.87 7.04 0.99
C ASP A 198 -20.26 7.53 1.44
N PRO A 199 -21.33 7.27 0.67
CA PRO A 199 -22.67 7.66 1.08
C PRO A 199 -23.12 6.82 2.28
N VAL A 200 -23.59 7.48 3.35
CA VAL A 200 -24.18 6.82 4.52
C VAL A 200 -25.67 7.10 4.60
N ARG A 201 -26.40 6.15 5.17
CA ARG A 201 -27.85 6.25 5.34
C ARG A 201 -28.17 7.06 6.59
N GLU A 202 -28.91 8.15 6.40
CA GLU A 202 -29.36 9.03 7.49
C GLU A 202 -30.86 8.83 7.72
N TYR A 203 -31.22 8.64 9.00
CA TYR A 203 -32.59 8.48 9.49
C TYR A 203 -32.98 9.71 10.33
N PRO A 204 -33.67 10.71 9.76
CA PRO A 204 -33.98 11.96 10.47
C PRO A 204 -34.83 11.77 11.73
N THR A 205 -35.69 10.74 11.75
CA THR A 205 -36.56 10.40 12.87
C THR A 205 -35.88 9.56 13.97
N GLY A 206 -34.59 9.25 13.81
CA GLY A 206 -33.76 8.59 14.84
C GLY A 206 -33.66 7.06 14.73
N VAL A 207 -33.00 6.46 15.72
CA VAL A 207 -32.54 5.05 15.74
C VAL A 207 -33.68 4.03 15.74
N LEU A 208 -34.87 4.39 16.24
CA LEU A 208 -36.02 3.48 16.22
C LEU A 208 -36.46 3.12 14.79
N MET A 209 -36.25 4.02 13.83
CA MET A 209 -36.62 3.81 12.43
C MET A 209 -35.67 2.84 11.71
N SER A 210 -34.40 2.77 12.12
CA SER A 210 -33.38 1.95 11.44
C SER A 210 -33.59 0.44 11.60
N HIS A 211 -34.41 0.02 12.57
CA HIS A 211 -34.73 -1.40 12.79
C HIS A 211 -35.98 -1.85 12.01
N ILE A 212 -36.77 -0.91 11.48
CA ILE A 212 -38.04 -1.17 10.79
C ILE A 212 -37.88 -1.14 9.26
N LEU A 213 -36.93 -0.35 8.75
CA LEU A 213 -36.60 -0.20 7.33
C LEU A 213 -35.42 -1.06 6.90
#